data_AF-A0A2E9NR87-F1
#
_entry.id   AF-A0A2E9NR87-F1
#
_cell.length_a   1.000
_cell.length_b   1.000
_cell.length_c   1.000
_cell.angle_alpha   90.00
_cell.angle_beta   90.00
_cell.angle_gamma   90.00
#
_symmetry.space_group_name_H-M   'P 1'
#
loop_
_entity.id
_entity.type
_entity.pdbx_description
1 polymer ?
#
loop_
_entity_poly.entity_id
_entity_poly.type
_entity_poly.pdbx_seq_one_letter_code
_entity_poly.pdbx_strand_id
1 'polypeptide(L)'
;MNKRLITLALCLTFSVNAIAGDLYRSVVTYVPNGDKQAELERLLAIETPSEQQYLTSIALQKPGIFERQLTRAREILKTSGEAGQVESRLRTEGFFSQEVQKVLKEFFEGIHPEDAMTGSRVMEFLMFLNVQVGHWNYLFAEPQALDDFSALECGLEKAPTELLGPVEHQYLMQVAHPNMQLSLWRFDPLEALTYPVATLVETTIDHYRFVDRFGNEFGSLSRDDLTMQKPDGAQLHCRKVDSAIMRAYQDHRREMILSEKQL
;
A
#
# COMPACT_ATOMS: atom_id res chain seq x y z
N MET A 1 -39.62 31.44 -25.72
CA MET A 1 -38.36 30.86 -25.17
C MET A 1 -38.31 29.39 -25.56
N ASN A 2 -37.33 28.99 -26.38
CA ASN A 2 -37.37 27.74 -27.14
C ASN A 2 -36.95 26.55 -26.26
N LYS A 3 -37.92 25.74 -25.80
CA LYS A 3 -37.69 24.65 -24.83
C LYS A 3 -36.59 23.67 -25.25
N ARG A 4 -36.39 23.46 -26.55
CA ARG A 4 -35.35 22.59 -27.12
C ARG A 4 -33.92 23.10 -26.87
N LEU A 5 -33.69 24.41 -26.85
CA LEU A 5 -32.38 25.01 -26.55
C LEU A 5 -32.02 24.85 -25.07
N ILE A 6 -33.02 24.87 -24.18
CA ILE A 6 -32.84 24.65 -22.74
C ILE A 6 -32.51 23.19 -22.47
N THR A 7 -33.16 22.24 -23.16
CA THR A 7 -32.85 20.80 -23.03
C THR A 7 -31.45 20.47 -23.56
N LEU A 8 -31.04 21.09 -24.68
CA LEU A 8 -29.69 20.90 -25.23
C LEU A 8 -28.62 21.50 -24.31
N ALA A 9 -28.87 22.68 -23.73
CA ALA A 9 -27.98 23.29 -22.74
C ALA A 9 -27.88 22.44 -21.46
N LEU A 10 -28.98 21.86 -20.98
CA LEU A 10 -28.95 20.94 -19.83
C LEU A 10 -28.19 19.66 -20.13
N CYS A 11 -28.38 19.04 -21.30
CA CYS A 11 -27.64 17.85 -21.70
C CYS A 11 -26.14 18.12 -21.86
N LEU A 12 -25.75 19.29 -22.38
CA LEU A 12 -24.35 19.72 -22.46
C LEU A 12 -23.75 20.01 -21.08
N THR A 13 -24.51 20.55 -20.13
CA THR A 13 -24.01 20.75 -18.74
C THR A 13 -23.88 19.46 -17.94
N PHE A 14 -24.69 18.43 -18.23
CA PHE A 14 -24.56 17.11 -17.58
C PHE A 14 -23.39 16.28 -18.14
N SER A 15 -22.89 16.58 -19.34
CA SER A 15 -21.73 15.91 -19.93
C SER A 15 -20.37 16.50 -19.53
N VAL A 16 -20.32 17.63 -18.81
CA VAL A 16 -19.05 18.30 -18.43
C VAL A 16 -18.60 17.97 -16.99
N ASN A 17 -19.39 17.22 -16.23
CA ASN A 17 -18.92 16.60 -14.98
C ASN A 17 -18.37 15.17 -15.21
N ALA A 18 -17.74 14.95 -16.37
CA ALA A 18 -16.61 14.04 -16.37
C ALA A 18 -15.51 14.76 -15.58
N ILE A 19 -15.52 14.62 -14.26
CA ILE A 19 -14.31 14.84 -13.46
C ILE A 19 -13.26 14.04 -14.22
N ALA A 20 -12.25 14.70 -14.76
CA ALA A 20 -11.08 14.05 -15.28
C ALA A 20 -10.51 13.28 -14.09
N GLY A 21 -10.93 12.02 -13.95
CA GLY A 21 -10.45 11.13 -12.91
C GLY A 21 -8.95 11.03 -13.07
N ASP A 22 -8.27 10.85 -11.94
CA ASP A 22 -6.85 10.54 -11.95
C ASP A 22 -6.58 9.44 -13.00
N LEU A 23 -5.59 9.68 -13.85
CA LEU A 23 -5.18 8.72 -14.89
C LEU A 23 -4.65 7.43 -14.27
N TYR A 24 -4.30 7.48 -12.98
CA TYR A 24 -3.88 6.36 -12.17
C TYR A 24 -5.01 5.82 -11.31
N ARG A 25 -5.11 4.49 -11.25
CA ARG A 25 -5.97 3.81 -10.27
C ARG A 25 -5.18 3.52 -9.00
N SER A 26 -5.69 3.97 -7.86
CA SER A 26 -5.12 3.60 -6.56
C SER A 26 -5.43 2.13 -6.22
N VAL A 27 -4.39 1.35 -5.92
CA VAL A 27 -4.51 -0.06 -5.53
C VAL A 27 -3.64 -0.31 -4.30
N VAL A 28 -4.28 -0.37 -3.14
CA VAL A 28 -3.63 -0.49 -1.81
C VAL A 28 -2.74 -1.73 -1.70
N THR A 29 -3.21 -2.86 -2.24
CA THR A 29 -2.58 -4.18 -2.08
C THR A 29 -1.57 -4.53 -3.18
N TYR A 30 -1.39 -3.66 -4.18
CA TYR A 30 -0.51 -3.91 -5.32
C TYR A 30 0.97 -3.76 -4.95
N VAL A 31 1.76 -4.83 -5.05
CA VAL A 31 3.22 -4.80 -4.85
C VAL A 31 3.91 -5.13 -6.18
N PRO A 32 4.84 -4.28 -6.67
CA PRO A 32 5.63 -4.59 -7.86
C PRO A 32 6.42 -5.90 -7.71
N ASN A 33 6.64 -6.61 -8.82
CA ASN A 33 7.38 -7.87 -8.81
C ASN A 33 8.81 -7.73 -8.26
N GLY A 34 9.48 -6.61 -8.54
CA GLY A 34 10.82 -6.33 -8.03
C GLY A 34 10.85 -6.24 -6.49
N ASP A 35 9.96 -5.44 -5.92
CA ASP A 35 9.81 -5.29 -4.46
C ASP A 35 9.46 -6.61 -3.79
N LYS A 36 8.56 -7.39 -4.40
CA LYS A 36 8.19 -8.73 -3.94
C LYS A 36 9.40 -9.68 -3.93
N GLN A 37 10.22 -9.65 -4.97
CA GLN A 37 11.40 -10.51 -5.09
C GLN A 37 12.47 -10.13 -4.06
N ALA A 38 12.70 -8.83 -3.86
CA ALA A 38 13.63 -8.33 -2.85
C ALA A 38 13.22 -8.77 -1.43
N GLU A 39 11.93 -8.70 -1.10
CA GLU A 39 11.43 -9.17 0.19
C GLU A 39 11.59 -10.69 0.35
N LEU A 40 11.34 -11.46 -0.72
CA LEU A 40 11.56 -12.91 -0.70
C LEU A 40 13.03 -13.27 -0.44
N GLU A 41 13.95 -12.59 -1.12
CA GLU A 41 15.39 -12.79 -0.91
C GLU A 41 15.81 -12.49 0.53
N ARG A 42 15.29 -11.38 1.09
CA ARG A 42 15.51 -11.02 2.48
C ARG A 42 14.98 -12.09 3.44
N LEU A 43 13.75 -12.56 3.25
CA LEU A 43 13.14 -13.58 4.10
C LEU A 43 13.87 -14.93 4.02
N LEU A 44 14.37 -15.30 2.84
CA LEU A 44 15.13 -16.53 2.62
C LEU A 44 16.53 -16.48 3.26
N ALA A 45 17.08 -15.29 3.50
CA ALA A 45 18.36 -15.11 4.17
C ALA A 45 18.27 -15.27 5.70
N ILE A 46 17.07 -15.36 6.28
CA ILE A 46 16.87 -15.52 7.72
C ILE A 46 16.98 -17.02 8.08
N GLU A 47 17.96 -17.37 8.93
CA GLU A 47 18.19 -18.77 9.33
C GLU A 47 17.02 -19.38 10.11
N THR A 48 16.43 -18.61 11.02
CA THR A 48 15.32 -19.04 11.89
C THR A 48 14.16 -18.06 11.80
N PRO A 49 13.32 -18.14 10.75
CA PRO A 49 12.22 -17.21 10.56
C PRO A 49 11.18 -17.38 11.67
N SER A 50 10.65 -16.26 12.17
CA SER A 50 9.42 -16.25 12.95
C SER A 50 8.25 -16.80 12.13
N GLU A 51 7.18 -17.22 12.79
CA GLU A 51 5.98 -17.70 12.08
C GLU A 51 5.42 -16.66 11.11
N GLN A 52 5.38 -15.39 11.53
CA GLN A 52 4.99 -14.27 10.67
C GLN A 52 5.85 -14.22 9.39
N GLN A 53 7.17 -14.24 9.51
CA GLN A 53 8.09 -14.21 8.36
C GLN A 53 7.91 -15.43 7.46
N TYR A 54 7.66 -16.61 8.05
CA TYR A 54 7.38 -17.83 7.31
C TYR A 54 6.08 -17.73 6.50
N LEU A 55 4.99 -17.24 7.10
CA LEU A 55 3.70 -17.04 6.43
C LEU A 55 3.81 -16.00 5.30
N THR A 56 4.51 -14.89 5.54
CA THR A 56 4.81 -13.89 4.51
C THR A 56 5.56 -14.51 3.34
N SER A 57 6.60 -15.32 3.61
CA SER A 57 7.36 -16.00 2.55
C SER A 57 6.46 -16.93 1.71
N ILE A 58 5.62 -17.76 2.34
CA ILE A 58 4.70 -18.65 1.61
C ILE A 58 3.71 -17.85 0.76
N ALA A 59 3.10 -16.81 1.34
CA ALA A 59 2.12 -15.99 0.66
C ALA A 59 2.69 -15.31 -0.60
N LEU A 60 3.94 -14.85 -0.52
CA LEU A 60 4.64 -14.27 -1.65
C LEU A 60 5.08 -15.35 -2.67
N GLN A 61 5.66 -16.47 -2.24
CA GLN A 61 6.13 -17.51 -3.17
C GLN A 61 4.99 -18.28 -3.85
N LYS A 62 3.93 -18.59 -3.11
CA LYS A 62 2.85 -19.50 -3.52
C LYS A 62 1.48 -18.92 -3.14
N PRO A 63 1.10 -17.77 -3.74
CA PRO A 63 -0.11 -17.02 -3.34
C PRO A 63 -1.37 -17.87 -3.36
N GLY A 64 -1.59 -18.69 -4.40
CA GLY A 64 -2.77 -19.56 -4.49
C GLY A 64 -2.81 -20.70 -3.46
N ILE A 65 -1.67 -21.10 -2.87
CA ILE A 65 -1.68 -22.04 -1.74
C ILE A 65 -2.13 -21.30 -0.48
N PHE A 66 -1.56 -20.12 -0.23
CA PHE A 66 -1.89 -19.31 0.94
C PHE A 66 -3.34 -18.81 0.94
N GLU A 67 -3.87 -18.50 -0.24
CA GLU A 67 -5.28 -18.14 -0.43
C GLU A 67 -6.23 -19.27 -0.01
N ARG A 68 -5.91 -20.53 -0.37
CA ARG A 68 -6.64 -21.71 0.12
C ARG A 68 -6.48 -21.90 1.62
N GLN A 69 -5.28 -21.65 2.16
CA GLN A 69 -4.98 -21.74 3.59
C GLN A 69 -5.85 -20.74 4.38
N LEU A 70 -5.92 -19.48 3.95
CA LEU A 70 -6.80 -18.47 4.54
C LEU A 70 -8.28 -18.85 4.42
N THR A 71 -8.69 -19.39 3.27
CA THR A 71 -10.08 -19.85 3.08
C THR A 71 -10.45 -20.92 4.10
N ARG A 72 -9.58 -21.93 4.30
CA ARG A 72 -9.82 -22.99 5.28
C ARG A 72 -9.82 -22.47 6.71
N ALA A 73 -8.91 -21.57 7.04
CA ALA A 73 -8.87 -20.92 8.34
C ALA A 73 -10.17 -20.16 8.64
N ARG A 74 -10.74 -19.49 7.64
CA ARG A 74 -12.04 -18.84 7.75
C ARG A 74 -13.16 -19.83 8.08
N GLU A 75 -13.20 -20.97 7.39
CA GLU A 75 -14.22 -22.00 7.64
C GLU A 75 -14.07 -22.62 9.04
N ILE A 76 -12.84 -22.80 9.52
CA ILE A 76 -12.58 -23.24 10.89
C ILE A 76 -13.15 -22.23 11.90
N LEU A 77 -12.93 -20.93 11.66
CA LEU A 77 -13.42 -19.85 12.53
C LEU A 77 -14.94 -19.65 12.47
N LYS A 78 -15.57 -19.92 11.32
CA LYS A 78 -17.04 -19.92 11.18
C LYS A 78 -17.70 -21.09 11.89
N THR A 79 -17.01 -22.23 12.00
CA THR A 79 -17.57 -23.42 12.66
C THR A 79 -17.59 -23.20 14.16
N SER A 80 -18.78 -23.11 14.76
CA SER A 80 -18.94 -23.07 16.22
C SER A 80 -18.34 -24.33 16.86
N GLY A 81 -17.33 -24.15 17.71
CA GLY A 81 -16.65 -25.21 18.45
C GLY A 81 -15.98 -24.65 19.70
N GLU A 82 -15.54 -25.53 20.61
CA GLU A 82 -14.78 -25.11 21.78
C GLU A 82 -13.47 -24.42 21.35
N ALA A 83 -13.04 -23.38 22.09
CA ALA A 83 -11.87 -22.58 21.73
C ALA A 83 -10.62 -23.44 21.45
N GLY A 84 -10.34 -24.45 22.29
CA GLY A 84 -9.19 -25.34 22.10
C GLY A 84 -9.25 -26.20 20.83
N GLN A 85 -10.45 -26.55 20.35
CA GLN A 85 -10.63 -27.30 19.10
C GLN A 85 -10.38 -26.40 17.89
N VAL A 86 -10.85 -25.14 17.95
CA VAL A 86 -10.60 -24.13 16.91
C VAL A 86 -9.10 -23.86 16.78
N GLU A 87 -8.41 -23.61 17.89
CA GLU A 87 -6.96 -23.37 17.90
C GLU A 87 -6.19 -24.56 17.32
N SER A 88 -6.52 -25.79 17.75
CA SER A 88 -5.86 -27.00 17.23
C SER A 88 -6.03 -27.16 15.72
N ARG A 89 -7.24 -26.89 15.19
CA ARG A 89 -7.51 -26.94 13.74
C ARG A 89 -6.75 -25.85 12.98
N LEU A 90 -6.65 -24.64 13.53
CA LEU A 90 -5.84 -23.57 12.92
C LEU A 90 -4.36 -23.95 12.82
N ARG A 91 -3.81 -24.66 13.83
CA ARG A 91 -2.44 -25.20 13.74
C ARG A 91 -2.27 -26.20 12.60
N THR A 92 -3.27 -27.03 12.33
CA THR A 92 -3.20 -27.99 11.21
C THR A 92 -3.21 -27.31 9.85
N GLU A 93 -3.78 -26.11 9.76
CA GLU A 93 -3.70 -25.25 8.57
C GLU A 93 -2.47 -24.34 8.59
N GLY A 94 -1.52 -24.52 9.52
CA GLY A 94 -0.24 -23.78 9.53
C GLY A 94 -0.25 -22.45 10.28
N PHE A 95 -1.27 -22.17 11.09
CA PHE A 95 -1.32 -21.02 12.02
C PHE A 95 -1.10 -21.51 13.46
N PHE A 96 0.16 -21.51 13.91
CA PHE A 96 0.63 -22.18 15.13
C PHE A 96 0.46 -21.34 16.40
N SER A 97 0.90 -20.08 16.38
CA SER A 97 0.93 -19.19 17.54
C SER A 97 -0.40 -18.53 17.83
N GLN A 98 -0.62 -18.18 19.11
CA GLN A 98 -1.84 -17.49 19.52
C GLN A 98 -1.91 -16.07 18.96
N GLU A 99 -0.75 -15.43 18.79
CA GLU A 99 -0.60 -14.09 18.22
C GLU A 99 -1.10 -14.07 16.77
N VAL A 100 -0.63 -14.99 15.93
CA VAL A 100 -1.08 -15.10 14.53
C VAL A 100 -2.55 -15.47 14.46
N GLN A 101 -3.02 -16.39 15.31
CA GLN A 101 -4.44 -16.75 15.34
C GLN A 101 -5.34 -15.59 15.78
N LYS A 102 -4.86 -14.72 16.66
CA LYS A 102 -5.57 -13.49 17.05
C LYS A 102 -5.68 -12.53 15.87
N VAL A 103 -4.58 -12.25 15.18
CA VAL A 103 -4.57 -11.40 13.97
C VAL A 103 -5.51 -11.96 12.90
N LEU A 104 -5.50 -13.27 12.70
CA LEU A 104 -6.39 -13.94 11.76
C LEU A 104 -7.88 -13.72 12.10
N LYS A 105 -8.25 -13.80 13.38
CA LYS A 105 -9.62 -13.52 13.84
C LYS A 105 -9.99 -12.06 13.59
N GLU A 106 -9.14 -11.13 13.99
CA GLU A 106 -9.36 -9.68 13.80
C GLU A 106 -9.49 -9.32 12.31
N PHE A 107 -8.66 -9.91 11.46
CA PHE A 107 -8.76 -9.75 10.00
C PHE A 107 -10.11 -10.23 9.46
N PHE A 108 -10.58 -11.41 9.88
CA PHE A 108 -11.85 -11.94 9.41
C PHE A 108 -13.07 -11.22 9.96
N GLU A 109 -12.99 -10.64 11.16
CA GLU A 109 -14.01 -9.76 11.73
C GLU A 109 -14.12 -8.44 10.95
N GLY A 110 -13.01 -7.97 10.36
CA GLY A 110 -12.96 -6.74 9.56
C GLY A 110 -13.48 -6.86 8.12
N ILE A 111 -13.77 -8.07 7.62
CA ILE A 111 -14.22 -8.29 6.24
C ILE A 111 -15.59 -8.97 6.18
N HIS A 112 -16.36 -8.70 5.13
CA HIS A 112 -17.70 -9.25 4.99
C HIS A 112 -17.64 -10.80 4.87
N PRO A 113 -18.48 -11.58 5.59
CA PRO A 113 -18.42 -13.06 5.63
C PRO A 113 -18.43 -13.78 4.27
N GLU A 114 -18.99 -13.14 3.25
CA GLU A 114 -19.12 -13.65 1.88
C GLU A 114 -18.01 -13.16 0.92
N ASP A 115 -17.10 -12.31 1.37
CA ASP A 115 -15.99 -11.84 0.55
C ASP A 115 -15.08 -13.01 0.15
N ALA A 116 -14.79 -13.14 -1.14
CA ALA A 116 -13.87 -14.16 -1.62
C ALA A 116 -12.44 -13.90 -1.12
N MET A 117 -11.74 -14.95 -0.70
CA MET A 117 -10.31 -14.90 -0.45
C MET A 117 -9.60 -14.86 -1.80
N THR A 118 -9.20 -13.66 -2.20
CA THR A 118 -8.45 -13.39 -3.42
C THR A 118 -6.98 -13.06 -3.11
N GLY A 119 -6.11 -13.03 -4.11
CA GLY A 119 -4.73 -12.57 -3.96
C GLY A 119 -4.61 -11.17 -3.34
N SER A 120 -5.57 -10.28 -3.60
CA SER A 120 -5.64 -8.98 -2.92
C SER A 120 -5.86 -9.12 -1.42
N ARG A 121 -6.76 -10.03 -0.99
CA ARG A 121 -7.02 -10.31 0.43
C ARG A 121 -5.84 -11.00 1.11
N VAL A 122 -5.08 -11.81 0.38
CA VAL A 122 -3.80 -12.33 0.88
C VAL A 122 -2.85 -11.18 1.20
N MET A 123 -2.67 -10.23 0.28
CA MET A 123 -1.77 -9.09 0.49
C MET A 123 -2.24 -8.17 1.62
N GLU A 124 -3.55 -7.93 1.73
CA GLU A 124 -4.12 -7.18 2.86
C GLU A 124 -3.86 -7.88 4.19
N PHE A 125 -4.10 -9.20 4.27
CA PHE A 125 -3.76 -9.98 5.46
C PHE A 125 -2.27 -9.87 5.79
N LEU A 126 -1.37 -9.90 4.80
CA LEU A 126 0.06 -9.70 5.05
C LEU A 126 0.37 -8.30 5.60
N MET A 127 -0.29 -7.26 5.12
CA MET A 127 -0.11 -5.90 5.65
C MET A 127 -0.59 -5.80 7.11
N PHE A 128 -1.69 -6.46 7.45
CA PHE A 128 -2.18 -6.59 8.83
C PHE A 128 -1.25 -7.42 9.72
N LEU A 129 -0.76 -8.54 9.19
CA LEU A 129 0.10 -9.48 9.91
C LEU A 129 1.46 -8.85 10.21
N ASN A 130 2.02 -8.09 9.28
CA ASN A 130 3.40 -7.68 9.38
C ASN A 130 3.63 -6.34 10.06
N VAL A 131 2.62 -5.47 10.13
CA VAL A 131 2.77 -4.14 10.69
C VAL A 131 2.13 -4.04 12.07
N GLN A 132 2.82 -3.36 12.99
CA GLN A 132 2.33 -3.13 14.34
C GLN A 132 0.94 -2.46 14.33
N VAL A 133 0.19 -2.69 15.42
CA VAL A 133 -1.26 -2.51 15.51
C VAL A 133 -1.75 -1.22 14.83
N GLY A 134 -2.40 -1.39 13.68
CA GLY A 134 -3.31 -0.40 13.11
C GLY A 134 -2.76 0.58 12.07
N HIS A 135 -1.46 0.56 11.76
CA HIS A 135 -0.87 1.59 10.90
C HIS A 135 -1.33 1.54 9.43
N TRP A 136 -2.00 0.49 8.99
CA TRP A 136 -2.61 0.43 7.66
C TRP A 136 -4.14 0.42 7.69
N ASN A 137 -4.76 0.33 8.87
CA ASN A 137 -6.20 0.07 8.99
C ASN A 137 -7.05 1.14 8.31
N TYR A 138 -6.59 2.39 8.28
CA TYR A 138 -7.32 3.46 7.60
C TYR A 138 -7.45 3.28 6.09
N LEU A 139 -6.54 2.54 5.45
CA LEU A 139 -6.64 2.21 4.03
C LEU A 139 -7.67 1.11 3.74
N PHE A 140 -8.07 0.36 4.77
CA PHE A 140 -9.00 -0.77 4.67
C PHE A 140 -10.36 -0.52 5.35
N ALA A 141 -10.47 0.58 6.11
CA ALA A 141 -11.72 1.03 6.71
C ALA A 141 -12.72 1.51 5.63
N GLU A 142 -13.92 1.90 6.07
CA GLU A 142 -14.90 2.58 5.20
C GLU A 142 -14.23 3.70 4.38
N PRO A 143 -14.72 3.99 3.16
CA PRO A 143 -14.02 4.85 2.20
C PRO A 143 -13.58 6.18 2.83
N GLN A 144 -12.29 6.30 3.13
CA GLN A 144 -11.69 7.55 3.60
C GLN A 144 -11.22 8.34 2.39
N ALA A 145 -11.41 9.66 2.43
CA ALA A 145 -10.74 10.55 1.49
C ALA A 145 -9.24 10.54 1.80
N LEU A 146 -8.45 10.15 0.80
CA LEU A 146 -7.00 10.26 0.82
C LEU A 146 -6.63 11.49 0.00
N ASP A 147 -6.26 12.55 0.69
CA ASP A 147 -5.84 13.79 0.06
C ASP A 147 -4.32 13.85 0.01
N ASP A 148 -3.80 14.34 -1.11
CA ASP A 148 -2.36 14.57 -1.23
C ASP A 148 -1.97 15.80 -0.41
N PHE A 149 -0.98 15.61 0.46
CA PHE A 149 -0.47 16.68 1.30
C PHE A 149 0.78 17.33 0.72
N SER A 150 1.75 16.53 0.25
CA SER A 150 2.99 17.00 -0.38
C SER A 150 3.61 15.87 -1.19
N ALA A 151 4.35 16.17 -2.25
CA ALA A 151 5.23 15.19 -2.88
C ALA A 151 6.67 15.34 -2.35
N LEU A 152 7.38 14.24 -2.23
CA LEU A 152 8.81 14.20 -1.92
C LEU A 152 9.55 13.65 -3.13
N GLU A 153 10.55 14.40 -3.59
CA GLU A 153 11.52 13.93 -4.56
C GLU A 153 12.89 13.90 -3.90
N CYS A 154 13.51 12.72 -3.88
CA CYS A 154 14.79 12.51 -3.21
C CYS A 154 15.90 12.06 -4.17
N GLY A 155 17.14 12.39 -3.80
CA GLY A 155 18.34 12.00 -4.53
C GLY A 155 19.45 11.57 -3.57
N LEU A 156 20.38 10.76 -4.08
CA LEU A 156 21.61 10.41 -3.36
C LEU A 156 22.50 11.65 -3.24
N GLU A 157 23.08 11.88 -2.05
CA GLU A 157 24.02 12.98 -1.70
C GLU A 157 23.44 14.40 -1.75
N LYS A 158 22.53 14.70 -2.68
CA LYS A 158 21.89 16.02 -2.80
C LYS A 158 20.44 15.92 -3.24
N ALA A 159 19.64 16.88 -2.78
CA ALA A 159 18.26 17.02 -3.21
C ALA A 159 18.23 17.36 -4.72
N PRO A 160 17.33 16.73 -5.51
CA PRO A 160 17.20 17.05 -6.92
C PRO A 160 16.87 18.53 -7.13
N THR A 161 17.46 19.16 -8.15
CA THR A 161 17.19 20.57 -8.49
C THR A 161 16.11 20.71 -9.55
N GLU A 162 15.88 19.66 -10.35
CA GLU A 162 14.87 19.56 -11.40
C GLU A 162 14.13 18.21 -11.28
N LEU A 163 12.91 18.14 -11.82
CA LEU A 163 12.04 16.95 -11.73
C LEU A 163 12.54 15.86 -12.68
N LEU A 164 13.56 15.14 -12.26
CA LEU A 164 14.21 14.05 -13.00
C LEU A 164 14.87 13.04 -12.05
N GLY A 165 14.49 13.05 -10.76
CA GLY A 165 15.01 12.09 -9.79
C GLY A 165 14.63 10.64 -10.12
N PRO A 166 15.33 9.65 -9.53
CA PRO A 166 14.96 8.24 -9.65
C PRO A 166 13.53 8.00 -9.16
N VAL A 167 12.80 7.14 -9.86
CA VAL A 167 11.36 6.88 -9.60
C VAL A 167 11.10 6.16 -8.28
N GLU A 168 12.11 5.43 -7.84
CA GLU A 168 12.18 4.75 -6.55
C GLU A 168 12.25 5.71 -5.37
N HIS A 169 12.58 6.97 -5.63
CA HIS A 169 12.76 8.03 -4.64
C HIS A 169 11.79 9.21 -4.84
N GLN A 170 10.75 9.00 -5.65
CA GLN A 170 9.63 9.93 -5.83
C GLN A 170 8.40 9.38 -5.11
N TYR A 171 7.95 10.12 -4.09
CA TYR A 171 6.85 9.70 -3.23
C TYR A 171 5.76 10.77 -3.17
N LEU A 172 4.52 10.32 -3.13
CA LEU A 172 3.36 11.15 -2.82
C LEU A 172 2.98 10.91 -1.36
N MET A 173 2.94 11.96 -0.54
CA MET A 173 2.46 11.87 0.83
C MET A 173 0.95 12.03 0.84
N GLN A 174 0.24 10.95 1.18
CA GLN A 174 -1.21 10.97 1.33
C GLN A 174 -1.62 11.02 2.79
N VAL A 175 -2.66 11.81 3.07
CA VAL A 175 -3.25 12.00 4.39
C VAL A 175 -4.70 11.53 4.36
N ALA A 176 -5.03 10.67 5.32
CA ALA A 176 -6.39 10.21 5.53
C ALA A 176 -7.18 11.19 6.39
N HIS A 177 -8.30 11.72 5.87
CA HIS A 177 -9.22 12.56 6.63
C HIS A 177 -10.31 11.73 7.34
N PRO A 178 -10.69 12.06 8.60
CA PRO A 178 -10.23 13.19 9.42
C PRO A 178 -9.04 12.84 10.36
N ASN A 179 -8.56 11.60 10.36
CA ASN A 179 -7.63 11.10 11.37
C ASN A 179 -6.17 11.52 11.15
N MET A 180 -5.89 12.21 10.05
CA MET A 180 -4.56 12.73 9.67
C MET A 180 -3.48 11.65 9.58
N GLN A 181 -3.86 10.41 9.24
CA GLN A 181 -2.91 9.30 9.11
C GLN A 181 -2.14 9.41 7.79
N LEU A 182 -0.83 9.20 7.84
CA LEU A 182 0.11 9.49 6.75
C LEU A 182 0.65 8.21 6.10
N SER A 183 0.68 8.18 4.77
CA SER A 183 1.39 7.17 3.97
C SER A 183 2.18 7.79 2.83
N LEU A 184 3.22 7.07 2.41
CA LEU A 184 3.95 7.34 1.18
C LEU A 184 3.42 6.44 0.07
N TRP A 185 3.18 7.02 -1.10
CA TRP A 185 2.66 6.35 -2.29
C TRP A 185 3.60 6.54 -3.47
N ARG A 186 3.56 5.60 -4.42
CA ARG A 186 4.32 5.65 -5.67
C ARG A 186 3.41 5.47 -6.88
N PHE A 187 3.89 5.97 -8.01
CA PHE A 187 3.29 5.78 -9.32
C PHE A 187 3.94 4.59 -10.04
N ASP A 188 3.12 3.74 -10.63
CA ASP A 188 3.51 2.77 -11.65
C ASP A 188 3.01 3.27 -13.01
N PRO A 189 3.86 3.91 -13.82
CA PRO A 189 3.45 4.41 -15.13
C PRO A 189 3.24 3.28 -16.16
N LEU A 190 3.72 2.05 -15.92
CA LEU A 190 3.49 0.93 -16.85
C LEU A 190 2.07 0.39 -16.73
N GLU A 191 1.57 0.28 -15.49
CA GLU A 191 0.26 -0.27 -15.16
C GLU A 191 -0.80 0.81 -14.89
N ALA A 192 -0.41 2.08 -14.93
CA ALA A 192 -1.24 3.23 -14.55
C ALA A 192 -1.85 3.06 -13.14
N LEU A 193 -1.02 2.66 -12.17
CA LEU A 193 -1.43 2.48 -10.76
C LEU A 193 -0.74 3.46 -9.81
N THR A 194 -1.44 3.88 -8.77
CA THR A 194 -0.82 4.41 -7.56
C THR A 194 -0.93 3.38 -6.45
N TYR A 195 0.14 3.18 -5.67
CA TYR A 195 0.16 2.18 -4.60
C TYR A 195 0.96 2.68 -3.39
N PRO A 196 0.54 2.33 -2.15
CA PRO A 196 1.25 2.74 -0.95
C PRO A 196 2.55 1.96 -0.86
N VAL A 197 3.63 2.57 -0.40
CA VAL A 197 4.92 1.88 -0.16
C VAL A 197 5.35 1.89 1.28
N ALA A 198 4.92 2.89 2.05
CA ALA A 198 5.24 2.98 3.46
C ALA A 198 4.14 3.70 4.23
N THR A 199 4.00 3.39 5.51
CA THR A 199 3.09 4.05 6.44
C THR A 199 3.86 4.63 7.61
N LEU A 200 3.39 5.75 8.12
CA LEU A 200 3.97 6.40 9.29
C LEU A 200 3.68 5.55 10.53
N VAL A 201 4.73 5.20 11.27
CA VAL A 201 4.61 4.46 12.54
C VAL A 201 4.88 5.32 13.77
N GLU A 202 5.69 6.37 13.63
CA GLU A 202 6.05 7.25 14.73
C GLU A 202 6.36 8.65 14.21
N THR A 203 5.88 9.66 14.94
CA THR A 203 6.28 11.05 14.74
C THR A 203 6.95 11.53 16.01
N THR A 204 8.22 11.92 15.88
CA THR A 204 8.95 12.62 16.95
C THR A 204 9.06 14.11 16.60
N ILE A 205 9.70 14.87 17.47
CA ILE A 205 10.00 16.28 17.20
C ILE A 205 10.90 16.40 15.95
N ASP A 206 11.84 15.46 15.79
CA ASP A 206 12.93 15.57 14.81
C ASP A 206 12.65 14.79 13.52
N HIS A 207 11.88 13.70 13.59
CA HIS A 207 11.72 12.79 12.44
C HIS A 207 10.34 12.13 12.34
N TYR A 208 10.00 11.74 11.11
CA TYR A 208 8.94 10.79 10.79
C TYR A 208 9.57 9.41 10.53
N ARG A 209 9.14 8.37 11.26
CA ARG A 209 9.59 7.00 11.00
C ARG A 209 8.54 6.25 10.19
N PHE A 210 8.98 5.66 9.08
CA PHE A 210 8.14 4.89 8.18
C PHE A 210 8.51 3.41 8.18
N VAL A 211 7.51 2.55 8.07
CA VAL A 211 7.70 1.12 7.78
C VAL A 211 7.06 0.78 6.45
N ASP A 212 7.62 -0.22 5.78
CA ASP A 212 7.05 -0.76 4.55
C ASP A 212 5.84 -1.67 4.84
N ARG A 213 5.28 -2.23 3.77
CA ARG A 213 4.10 -3.11 3.82
C ARG A 213 4.36 -4.46 4.48
N PHE A 214 5.63 -4.83 4.65
CA PHE A 214 6.08 -6.05 5.30
C PHE A 214 6.62 -5.78 6.71
N GLY A 215 6.40 -4.58 7.25
CA GLY A 215 6.78 -4.19 8.61
C GLY A 215 8.26 -3.92 8.78
N ASN A 216 9.03 -3.89 7.70
CA ASN A 216 10.44 -3.53 7.77
C ASN A 216 10.57 -2.00 7.85
N GLU A 217 11.66 -1.52 8.46
CA GLU A 217 11.98 -0.11 8.40
C GLU A 217 12.10 0.34 6.94
N PHE A 218 11.34 1.36 6.55
CA PHE A 218 11.43 1.95 5.21
C PHE A 218 12.41 3.12 5.18
N GLY A 219 12.44 3.87 6.28
CA GLY A 219 13.36 4.97 6.53
C GLY A 219 12.84 5.97 7.56
N SER A 220 13.74 6.84 8.01
CA SER A 220 13.45 7.94 8.91
C SER A 220 13.67 9.27 8.17
N LEU A 221 12.62 10.08 8.05
CA LEU A 221 12.67 11.38 7.38
C LEU A 221 12.80 12.49 8.42
N SER A 222 13.93 13.20 8.38
CA SER A 222 14.16 14.41 9.18
C SER A 222 13.16 15.50 8.83
N ARG A 223 12.62 16.15 9.87
CA ARG A 223 11.64 17.24 9.73
C ARG A 223 12.30 18.59 9.47
N ASP A 224 13.57 18.72 9.80
CA ASP A 224 14.32 19.97 9.71
C ASP A 224 14.88 20.20 8.30
N ASP A 225 15.52 19.17 7.73
CA ASP A 225 16.26 19.27 6.47
C ASP A 225 15.74 18.33 5.36
N LEU A 226 14.69 17.54 5.65
CA LEU A 226 14.10 16.56 4.74
C LEU A 226 15.08 15.49 4.26
N THR A 227 16.10 15.18 5.06
CA THR A 227 16.97 14.04 4.79
C THR A 227 16.32 12.74 5.26
N MET A 228 16.20 11.76 4.36
CA MET A 228 15.68 10.43 4.65
C MET A 228 16.83 9.44 4.82
N GLN A 229 16.96 8.88 6.02
CA GLN A 229 17.88 7.79 6.31
C GLN A 229 17.23 6.46 5.96
N LYS A 230 17.89 5.65 5.13
CA LYS A 230 17.45 4.30 4.75
C LYS A 230 18.13 3.22 5.62
N PRO A 231 17.52 2.03 5.76
CA PRO A 231 18.06 0.94 6.57
C PRO A 231 19.39 0.37 6.06
N ASP A 232 19.63 0.47 4.76
CA ASP A 232 20.88 0.05 4.10
C ASP A 232 22.04 1.05 4.33
N GLY A 233 21.80 2.11 5.09
CA GLY A 233 22.75 3.18 5.35
C GLY A 233 22.72 4.30 4.32
N ALA A 234 21.98 4.16 3.22
CA ALA A 234 21.86 5.22 2.22
C ALA A 234 21.16 6.45 2.82
N GLN A 235 21.66 7.62 2.46
CA GLN A 235 21.08 8.89 2.86
C GLN A 235 20.52 9.58 1.61
N LEU A 236 19.22 9.80 1.60
CA LEU A 236 18.51 10.47 0.53
C LEU A 236 18.18 11.88 0.96
N HIS A 237 18.57 12.88 0.19
CA HIS A 237 18.19 14.26 0.44
C HIS A 237 16.92 14.55 -0.36
N CYS A 238 15.84 14.86 0.34
CA CYS A 238 14.55 15.11 -0.28
C CYS A 238 14.26 16.60 -0.38
N ARG A 239 13.38 16.94 -1.32
CA ARG A 239 12.71 18.24 -1.36
C ARG A 239 11.21 18.03 -1.46
N LYS A 240 10.46 19.01 -0.96
CA LYS A 240 9.02 19.08 -1.22
C LYS A 240 8.77 19.58 -2.63
N VAL A 241 7.86 18.92 -3.31
CA VAL A 241 7.31 19.32 -4.61
C VAL A 241 5.79 19.44 -4.42
N ASP A 242 5.18 20.41 -5.10
CA ASP A 242 3.73 20.48 -5.19
C ASP A 242 3.19 19.16 -5.77
N SER A 243 2.16 18.59 -5.14
CA SER A 243 1.62 17.29 -5.53
C SER A 243 1.07 17.31 -6.95
N ALA A 244 0.46 18.42 -7.39
CA ALA A 244 -0.06 18.55 -8.76
C ALA A 244 1.07 18.58 -9.79
N ILE A 245 2.22 19.18 -9.47
CA ILE A 245 3.39 19.18 -10.33
C ILE A 245 3.96 17.75 -10.47
N MET A 246 4.11 17.02 -9.35
CA MET A 246 4.60 15.64 -9.39
C MET A 246 3.65 14.74 -10.18
N ARG A 247 2.33 14.87 -9.99
CA ARG A 247 1.32 14.14 -10.78
C ARG A 247 1.47 14.42 -12.28
N ALA A 248 1.51 15.70 -12.67
CA ALA A 248 1.67 16.09 -14.07
C ALA A 248 2.96 15.51 -14.69
N TYR A 249 4.05 15.48 -13.93
CA TYR A 249 5.29 14.85 -14.37
C TYR A 249 5.12 13.34 -14.61
N GLN A 250 4.46 12.61 -13.70
CA GLN A 250 4.23 11.17 -13.88
C GLN A 250 3.23 10.87 -15.00
N ASP A 251 2.19 11.69 -15.16
CA ASP A 251 1.24 11.61 -16.27
C ASP A 251 1.96 11.72 -17.62
N HIS A 252 2.85 12.71 -17.76
CA HIS A 252 3.66 12.88 -18.96
C HIS A 252 4.54 11.64 -19.22
N ARG A 253 5.20 11.09 -18.19
CA ARG A 253 6.04 9.90 -18.34
C ARG A 253 5.26 8.68 -18.77
N ARG A 254 4.08 8.49 -18.21
CA ARG A 254 3.15 7.44 -18.62
C ARG A 254 2.78 7.58 -20.09
N GLU A 255 2.42 8.78 -20.54
CA GLU A 255 2.12 9.05 -21.94
C GLU A 255 3.29 8.71 -22.87
N MET A 256 4.52 9.08 -22.48
CA MET A 256 5.73 8.73 -23.23
C MET A 256 5.90 7.20 -23.33
N ILE A 257 5.80 6.47 -22.22
CA ILE A 257 5.89 5.01 -22.18
C ILE A 257 4.82 4.35 -23.06
N LEU A 258 3.58 4.86 -23.01
CA LEU A 258 2.49 4.34 -23.83
C LEU A 258 2.71 4.62 -25.31
N SER A 259 3.28 5.77 -25.66
CA SER A 259 3.61 6.12 -27.05
C SER A 259 4.70 5.21 -27.63
N GLU A 260 5.70 4.84 -26.82
CA GLU A 260 6.77 3.93 -27.22
C GLU A 260 6.26 2.50 -27.47
N LYS A 261 5.24 2.05 -26.75
CA LYS A 261 4.62 0.73 -26.93
C LYS A 261 3.74 0.62 -28.19
N GLN A 262 3.39 1.75 -28.82
CA GLN A 262 2.52 1.79 -30.01
C GLN A 262 3.32 1.77 -31.33
N LEU A 263 4.65 1.71 -31.28
CA LEU A 263 5.57 1.58 -32.41
C LEU A 263 6.09 0.14 -32.54
#